data_AF-A0A1L7NZR1-F1
#
_entry.id   AF-A0A1L7NZR1-F1
#
_cell.length_a   1.000
_cell.length_b   1.000
_cell.length_c   1.000
_cell.angle_alpha   90.00
_cell.angle_beta   90.00
_cell.angle_gamma   90.00
#
_symmetry.space_group_name_H-M   'P 1'
#
loop_
_entity.id
_entity.type
_entity.pdbx_description
1 polymer ?
#
loop_
_entity_poly.entity_id
_entity_poly.type
_entity_poly.pdbx_seq_one_letter_code
_entity_poly.pdbx_strand_id
1 'polypeptide(L)'
;NGDVGPGNLRNFYTKYEYVNLKNVKDKNSPESHRLEYSYKNDTLYAEFDNEYITSDLKGKNVDVFGISYKYGSNSRTIYGGVTKAENNKLDSPRIIPINLIINGKHQTVTTKSVSTDKKMVTAQEIDG
;
A
#
# COMPACT_ATOMS: atom_id res chain seq x y z
N ASN A 1 7.22 31.56 -2.67
CA ASN A 1 6.87 30.13 -2.81
C ASN A 1 6.41 29.62 -1.46
N GLY A 2 5.13 29.28 -1.32
CA GLY A 2 4.61 28.67 -0.08
C GLY A 2 5.02 27.20 0.03
N ASP A 3 5.08 26.69 1.25
CA ASP A 3 5.36 25.27 1.50
C ASP A 3 4.17 24.42 1.04
N VAL A 4 4.38 23.59 0.02
CA VAL A 4 3.38 22.68 -0.54
C VAL A 4 3.29 21.36 0.24
N GLY A 5 4.28 21.06 1.08
CA GLY A 5 4.40 19.81 1.83
C GLY A 5 3.19 19.49 2.71
N PRO A 6 2.71 20.41 3.56
CA PRO A 6 1.54 20.18 4.42
C PRO A 6 0.26 19.88 3.62
N GLY A 7 0.09 20.55 2.48
CA GLY A 7 -1.04 20.32 1.58
C GLY A 7 -0.98 18.94 0.93
N ASN A 8 0.19 18.56 0.43
CA ASN A 8 0.42 17.26 -0.17
C ASN A 8 0.21 16.14 0.84
N LEU A 9 0.82 16.23 2.03
CA LEU A 9 0.70 15.21 3.07
C LEU A 9 -0.76 14.98 3.44
N ARG A 10 -1.51 16.05 3.71
CA ARG A 10 -2.95 15.96 4.01
C ARG A 10 -3.72 15.28 2.88
N ASN A 11 -3.46 15.68 1.63
CA ASN A 11 -4.22 15.15 0.51
C ASN A 11 -3.91 13.67 0.26
N PHE A 12 -2.65 13.25 0.34
CA PHE A 12 -2.24 11.85 0.12
C PHE A 12 -2.79 10.89 1.17
N TYR A 13 -2.84 11.29 2.45
CA TYR A 13 -3.29 10.42 3.55
C TYR A 13 -4.78 10.54 3.90
N THR A 14 -5.49 11.57 3.43
CA THR A 14 -6.89 11.76 3.87
C THR A 14 -7.88 12.07 2.76
N LYS A 15 -7.43 12.27 1.51
CA LYS A 15 -8.33 12.66 0.42
C LYS A 15 -8.19 11.80 -0.83
N TYR A 16 -6.97 11.40 -1.16
CA TYR A 16 -6.72 10.56 -2.32
C TYR A 16 -7.02 9.11 -2.00
N GLU A 17 -7.54 8.42 -3.00
CA GLU A 17 -7.93 7.02 -2.88
C GLU A 17 -6.69 6.13 -2.85
N TYR A 18 -6.64 5.23 -1.86
CA TYR A 18 -5.62 4.20 -1.79
C TYR A 18 -5.76 3.21 -2.93
N VAL A 19 -4.61 2.77 -3.44
CA VAL A 19 -4.55 1.53 -4.22
C VAL A 19 -5.01 0.40 -3.30
N ASN A 20 -5.90 -0.45 -3.80
CA ASN A 20 -6.33 -1.67 -3.13
C ASN A 20 -6.64 -2.73 -4.19
N LEU A 21 -5.61 -3.36 -4.71
CA LEU A 21 -5.69 -4.45 -5.67
C LEU A 21 -5.62 -5.78 -4.95
N LYS A 22 -6.45 -6.74 -5.37
CA LYS A 22 -6.55 -8.05 -4.76
C LYS A 22 -6.25 -9.14 -5.76
N ASN A 23 -5.42 -10.11 -5.37
CA ASN A 23 -5.10 -11.30 -6.16
C ASN A 23 -4.72 -10.97 -7.63
N VAL A 24 -3.87 -9.96 -7.81
CA VAL A 24 -3.36 -9.54 -9.12
C VAL A 24 -2.00 -10.17 -9.38
N LYS A 25 -1.61 -10.24 -10.65
CA LYS A 25 -0.30 -10.74 -11.07
C LYS A 25 0.46 -9.65 -11.80
N ASP A 26 1.77 -9.62 -11.59
CA ASP A 26 2.68 -8.77 -12.36
C ASP A 26 2.54 -9.03 -13.86
N LYS A 27 2.62 -7.98 -14.67
CA LYS A 27 2.58 -8.06 -16.13
C LYS A 27 3.90 -8.50 -16.76
N ASN A 28 4.77 -9.15 -15.99
CA ASN A 28 6.14 -9.50 -16.36
C ASN A 28 6.95 -8.27 -16.77
N SER A 29 6.97 -7.25 -15.90
CA SER A 29 7.82 -6.07 -16.12
C SER A 29 9.27 -6.52 -16.40
N PRO A 30 9.98 -5.99 -17.40
CA PRO A 30 11.37 -6.37 -17.67
C PRO A 30 12.35 -5.81 -16.62
N GLU A 31 11.91 -4.86 -15.80
CA GLU A 31 12.73 -4.20 -14.80
C GLU A 31 12.90 -5.06 -13.54
N SER A 32 14.07 -4.98 -12.90
CA SER A 32 14.42 -5.79 -11.73
C SER A 32 13.92 -5.21 -10.41
N HIS A 33 13.74 -3.89 -10.32
CA HIS A 33 13.34 -3.18 -9.09
C HIS A 33 11.85 -2.79 -9.05
N ARG A 34 11.02 -3.26 -9.99
CA ARG A 34 9.58 -2.97 -9.97
C ARG A 34 8.70 -4.10 -10.50
N LEU A 35 7.42 -4.04 -10.10
CA LEU A 35 6.33 -4.85 -10.63
C LEU A 35 5.30 -3.94 -11.31
N GLU A 36 4.61 -4.45 -12.33
CA GLU A 36 3.65 -3.70 -13.13
C GLU A 36 2.24 -4.31 -13.02
N TYR A 37 1.24 -3.46 -12.75
CA TYR A 37 -0.16 -3.84 -12.63
C TYR A 37 -1.06 -2.90 -13.45
N SER A 38 -2.23 -3.40 -13.86
CA SER A 38 -3.32 -2.52 -14.33
C SER A 38 -3.98 -1.84 -13.13
N TYR A 39 -4.19 -0.53 -13.18
CA TYR A 39 -4.93 0.19 -12.16
C TYR A 39 -5.81 1.28 -12.78
N LYS A 40 -7.12 1.01 -12.85
CA LYS A 40 -8.09 1.88 -13.54
C LYS A 40 -7.65 2.09 -14.99
N ASN A 41 -7.47 3.35 -15.40
CA ASN A 41 -6.99 3.73 -16.74
C ASN A 41 -5.47 3.97 -16.78
N ASP A 42 -4.76 3.73 -15.67
CA ASP A 42 -3.32 3.93 -15.55
C ASP A 42 -2.60 2.56 -15.44
N THR A 43 -1.31 2.56 -15.75
CA THR A 43 -0.38 1.52 -15.32
C THR A 43 0.15 1.87 -13.93
N LEU A 44 0.10 0.91 -12.99
CA LEU A 44 0.68 1.06 -11.66
C LEU A 44 2.02 0.31 -11.59
N TYR A 45 3.07 1.03 -11.23
CA TYR A 45 4.38 0.48 -10.93
C TYR A 45 4.58 0.41 -9.42
N ALA A 46 4.80 -0.79 -8.89
CA ALA A 46 5.24 -0.98 -7.52
C ALA A 46 6.76 -1.07 -7.49
N GLU A 47 7.43 -0.07 -6.93
CA GLU A 47 8.89 0.03 -6.85
C GLU A 47 9.41 -0.48 -5.51
N PHE A 48 10.58 -1.13 -5.54
CA PHE A 48 11.26 -1.69 -4.38
C PHE A 48 12.73 -1.31 -4.38
N ASP A 49 13.30 -1.13 -3.19
CA ASP A 49 14.73 -0.81 -3.02
C ASP A 49 15.65 -2.00 -3.34
N ASN A 50 15.09 -3.19 -3.56
CA ASN A 50 15.83 -4.43 -3.71
C ASN A 50 15.18 -5.39 -4.71
N GLU A 51 15.95 -5.85 -5.69
CA GLU A 51 15.52 -6.80 -6.72
C GLU A 51 15.09 -8.17 -6.16
N TYR A 52 15.64 -8.60 -5.02
CA TYR A 52 15.24 -9.87 -4.40
C TYR A 52 13.74 -9.91 -4.06
N ILE A 53 13.16 -8.77 -3.67
CA ILE A 53 11.73 -8.68 -3.37
C ILE A 53 10.92 -8.83 -4.67
N THR A 54 11.31 -8.11 -5.73
CA THR A 54 10.68 -8.22 -7.04
C THR A 54 10.74 -9.67 -7.56
N SER A 55 11.90 -10.32 -7.48
CA SER A 55 12.09 -11.71 -7.93
C SER A 55 11.22 -12.69 -7.15
N ASP A 56 11.05 -12.52 -5.84
CA ASP A 56 10.17 -13.38 -5.04
C ASP A 56 8.68 -13.15 -5.34
N LEU A 57 8.28 -11.97 -5.80
CA LEU A 57 6.87 -11.64 -6.06
C LEU A 57 6.46 -11.84 -7.53
N LYS A 58 7.39 -11.76 -8.46
CA LYS A 58 7.15 -11.86 -9.90
C LYS A 58 6.47 -13.19 -10.26
N GLY A 59 5.45 -13.12 -11.12
CA GLY A 59 4.63 -14.26 -11.54
C GLY A 59 3.67 -14.83 -10.47
N LYS A 60 3.75 -14.38 -9.21
CA LYS A 60 2.84 -14.79 -8.13
C LYS A 60 1.61 -13.90 -8.08
N ASN A 61 0.54 -14.44 -7.50
CA ASN A 61 -0.62 -13.61 -7.16
C ASN A 61 -0.34 -12.84 -5.88
N VAL A 62 -0.62 -11.54 -5.91
CA VAL A 62 -0.34 -10.60 -4.84
C VAL A 62 -1.52 -9.67 -4.59
N ASP A 63 -1.56 -9.12 -3.39
CA ASP A 63 -2.38 -7.96 -3.04
C ASP A 63 -1.48 -6.71 -3.03
N VAL A 64 -2.00 -5.58 -3.51
CA VAL A 64 -1.30 -4.28 -3.50
C VAL A 64 -2.15 -3.27 -2.74
N PHE A 65 -1.60 -2.67 -1.69
CA PHE A 65 -2.27 -1.63 -0.92
C PHE A 65 -1.33 -0.46 -0.63
N GLY A 66 -1.83 0.77 -0.78
CA GLY A 66 -1.16 1.96 -0.27
C GLY A 66 -1.39 3.22 -1.10
N ILE A 67 -0.50 4.20 -0.93
CA ILE A 67 -0.60 5.49 -1.59
C ILE A 67 0.17 5.43 -2.92
N SER A 68 -0.51 5.78 -4.02
CA SER A 68 0.16 6.00 -5.30
C SER A 68 0.20 7.48 -5.65
N TYR A 69 1.24 7.89 -6.36
CA TYR A 69 1.31 9.20 -7.00
C TYR A 69 1.36 9.04 -8.52
N LYS A 70 0.85 10.04 -9.23
CA LYS A 70 0.82 10.04 -10.69
C LYS A 70 2.08 10.69 -11.22
N TYR A 71 2.69 10.06 -12.23
CA TYR A 71 3.80 10.61 -12.98
C TYR A 71 3.45 10.51 -14.47
N GLY A 72 3.30 11.65 -15.14
CA GLY A 72 2.83 11.69 -16.53
C GLY A 72 1.34 11.35 -16.70
N SER A 73 0.94 11.03 -17.94
CA SER A 73 -0.47 10.98 -18.31
C SER A 73 -1.20 9.70 -17.91
N ASN A 74 -0.54 8.53 -17.96
CA ASN A 74 -1.19 7.21 -17.75
C ASN A 74 -0.38 6.26 -16.85
N SER A 75 0.44 6.81 -15.95
CA SER A 75 1.31 6.03 -15.06
C SER A 75 1.26 6.52 -13.63
N ARG A 76 1.23 5.56 -12.71
CA ARG A 76 1.28 5.77 -11.27
C ARG A 76 2.37 4.92 -10.66
N THR A 77 2.95 5.42 -9.59
CA THR A 77 3.97 4.70 -8.82
C THR A 77 3.51 4.58 -7.37
N ILE A 78 3.77 3.42 -6.79
CA ILE A 78 3.66 3.11 -5.36
C ILE A 78 5.00 2.52 -4.91
N TYR A 79 5.45 2.85 -3.71
CA TYR A 79 6.62 2.23 -3.10
C TYR A 79 6.18 1.07 -2.21
N GLY A 80 6.64 -0.14 -2.51
CA GLY A 80 6.24 -1.34 -1.78
C GLY A 80 4.73 -1.60 -1.87
N GLY A 81 4.09 -1.80 -0.72
CA GLY A 81 2.64 -2.04 -0.63
C GLY A 81 2.18 -3.42 -1.12
N VAL A 82 3.10 -4.32 -1.47
CA VAL A 82 2.77 -5.63 -2.05
C VAL A 82 2.91 -6.76 -1.02
N THR A 83 1.93 -7.66 -0.99
CA THR A 83 1.97 -8.90 -0.18
C THR A 83 1.55 -10.10 -1.03
N LYS A 84 2.07 -11.29 -0.75
CA LYS A 84 1.57 -12.53 -1.38
C LYS A 84 0.09 -12.71 -1.05
N ALA A 85 -0.73 -13.03 -2.04
CA ALA A 85 -2.16 -13.29 -1.83
C ALA A 85 -2.41 -14.71 -1.29
N GLU A 86 -1.58 -15.67 -1.71
CA GLU A 86 -1.69 -17.06 -1.32
C GLU A 86 -1.52 -17.26 0.19
N ASN A 87 -2.44 -18.00 0.81
CA ASN A 87 -2.45 -18.34 2.23
C ASN A 87 -2.38 -17.15 3.21
N ASN A 88 -2.56 -15.92 2.72
CA ASN A 88 -2.36 -14.70 3.50
C ASN A 88 -3.66 -14.06 4.01
N LYS A 89 -4.80 -14.75 3.91
CA LYS A 89 -6.10 -14.23 4.37
C LYS A 89 -6.49 -14.80 5.74
N LEU A 90 -7.00 -13.96 6.63
CA LEU A 90 -7.63 -14.30 7.90
C LEU A 90 -9.12 -14.62 7.69
N ASP A 91 -9.69 -15.46 8.55
CA ASP A 91 -11.12 -15.80 8.50
C ASP A 91 -12.02 -14.58 8.76
N SER A 92 -11.52 -13.63 9.54
CA SER A 92 -12.17 -12.35 9.82
C SER A 92 -11.14 -11.23 9.94
N PRO A 93 -11.46 -9.97 9.54
CA PRO A 93 -10.57 -8.85 9.72
C PRO A 93 -10.15 -8.66 11.18
N ARG A 94 -8.86 -8.50 11.42
CA ARG A 94 -8.30 -8.20 12.73
C ARG A 94 -8.26 -6.69 12.93
N ILE A 95 -8.93 -6.20 13.96
CA ILE A 95 -8.81 -4.80 14.42
C ILE A 95 -7.46 -4.64 15.12
N ILE A 96 -6.68 -3.64 14.71
CA ILE A 96 -5.37 -3.36 15.31
C ILE A 96 -5.55 -2.45 16.53
N PRO A 97 -5.10 -2.84 17.73
CA PRO A 97 -5.10 -1.96 18.90
C PRO A 97 -4.11 -0.81 18.71
N ILE A 98 -4.54 0.42 19.00
CA ILE A 98 -3.73 1.62 18.90
C ILE A 98 -3.55 2.20 20.30
N ASN A 99 -2.31 2.30 20.77
CA ASN A 99 -1.96 3.08 21.94
C ASN A 99 -1.63 4.50 21.49
N LEU A 100 -2.49 5.45 21.84
CA LEU A 100 -2.41 6.84 21.41
C LEU A 100 -2.07 7.73 22.61
N ILE A 101 -1.13 8.66 22.42
CA ILE A 101 -0.79 9.67 23.42
C ILE A 101 -1.08 11.04 22.82
N ILE A 102 -2.08 11.75 23.35
CA ILE A 102 -2.44 13.10 22.91
C ILE A 102 -2.15 14.06 24.06
N ASN A 103 -1.26 15.03 23.84
CA ASN A 103 -0.85 16.02 24.85
C ASN A 103 -0.44 15.35 26.18
N GLY A 104 0.32 14.26 26.11
CA GLY A 104 0.81 13.50 27.26
C GLY A 104 -0.20 12.54 27.91
N LYS A 105 -1.46 12.50 27.44
CA LYS A 105 -2.48 11.61 27.98
C LYS A 105 -2.58 10.33 27.14
N HIS A 106 -2.40 9.19 27.80
CA HIS A 106 -2.50 7.88 27.17
C HIS A 106 -3.96 7.42 27.03
N GLN A 107 -4.30 6.83 25.88
CA GLN A 107 -5.55 6.13 25.65
C GLN A 107 -5.32 4.94 24.69
N THR A 108 -6.04 3.85 24.92
CA THR A 108 -6.08 2.72 23.97
C THR A 108 -7.35 2.83 23.14
N VAL A 109 -7.20 2.80 21.81
CA VAL A 109 -8.29 2.89 20.84
C VAL A 109 -8.31 1.62 19.99
N THR A 110 -9.50 1.11 19.72
CA THR A 110 -9.74 0.06 18.72
C THR A 110 -10.81 0.56 17.77
N THR A 111 -10.55 0.50 16.47
CA THR A 111 -11.50 0.95 15.43
C THR A 111 -11.46 0.01 14.25
N LYS A 112 -12.62 -0.20 13.60
CA LYS A 112 -12.69 -0.97 12.35
C LYS A 112 -11.93 -0.28 11.21
N SER A 113 -11.71 1.03 11.31
CA SER A 113 -10.97 1.81 10.32
C SER A 113 -9.50 1.42 10.22
N VAL A 114 -8.91 0.87 11.28
CA VAL A 114 -7.54 0.36 11.29
C VAL A 114 -7.61 -1.14 11.54
N SER A 115 -7.88 -1.88 10.47
CA SER A 115 -8.00 -3.33 10.47
C SER A 115 -7.45 -3.91 9.18
N THR A 116 -7.09 -5.20 9.22
CA THR A 116 -6.65 -5.93 8.03
C THR A 116 -7.20 -7.34 8.05
N ASP A 117 -7.51 -7.87 6.87
CA ASP A 117 -7.82 -9.27 6.67
C ASP A 117 -6.59 -10.10 6.27
N LYS A 118 -5.39 -9.50 6.28
CA LYS A 118 -4.15 -10.19 5.95
C LYS A 118 -3.46 -10.79 7.18
N LYS A 119 -2.87 -11.98 7.04
CA LYS A 119 -1.99 -12.58 8.06
C LYS A 119 -0.67 -11.81 8.18
N MET A 120 -0.09 -11.47 7.02
CA MET A 120 1.08 -10.64 6.83
C MET A 120 0.66 -9.40 6.05
N VAL A 121 0.61 -8.27 6.74
CA VAL A 121 0.22 -6.97 6.22
C VAL A 121 1.44 -6.06 6.06
N THR A 122 1.43 -5.13 5.11
CA THR A 122 2.50 -4.12 5.02
C THR A 122 2.31 -3.07 6.11
N ALA A 123 3.40 -2.45 6.56
CA ALA A 123 3.31 -1.29 7.45
C ALA A 123 2.51 -0.15 6.80
N GLN A 124 2.70 0.07 5.49
CA GLN A 124 1.99 1.10 4.73
C GLN A 124 0.46 0.95 4.77
N GLU A 125 -0.06 -0.28 4.78
CA GLU A 125 -1.51 -0.51 4.87
C GLU A 125 -2.10 -0.16 6.23
N ILE A 126 -1.31 -0.27 7.30
CA ILE A 126 -1.74 0.06 8.67
C ILE A 126 -1.54 1.56 8.97
N ASP A 127 -0.54 2.19 8.35
CA ASP A 127 -0.23 3.62 8.52
C ASP A 127 -1.13 4.55 7.69
N GLY A 128 -1.66 4.06 6.57
CA GLY A 128 -2.61 4.78 5.71
C GLY A 128 -3.98 5.02 6.35
#